data_AF-A0AAX2ELT9-F1
#
_entry.id   AF-A0AAX2ELT9-F1
#
_cell.length_a   1.000
_cell.length_b   1.000
_cell.length_c   1.000
_cell.angle_alpha   90.00
_cell.angle_beta   90.00
_cell.angle_gamma   90.00
#
_symmetry.space_group_name_H-M   'P 1'
#
loop_
_entity.id
_entity.type
_entity.pdbx_description
1 polymer ?
#
loop_
_entity_poly.entity_id
_entity_poly.type
_entity_poly.pdbx_seq_one_letter_code
_entity_poly.pdbx_strand_id
1 'polypeptide(L)'
;MFKCWFTAPKNKGFSSFYFYQPDTKEFCRIRLELNRRSRGSDDGRTSVFYHPYRVVGFSTRKDLDCNNRRLWHIQKAREGDRLIYQGDLLLNSEPNRHEKYIYDSANTYTGIHKGSPVVPFDEAILPPGVRKYHLLKLAKIAVMWKKDIYLTPKNASPEQLANKILAEINFPQMICDVVARI
;
A
#
# COMPACT_ATOMS: atom_id res chain seq x y z
N MET A 1 1.57 -1.38 16.82
CA MET A 1 1.30 -2.66 16.09
C MET A 1 1.15 -2.34 14.60
N PHE A 2 1.55 -3.21 13.65
CA PHE A 2 1.38 -2.92 12.21
C PHE A 2 0.18 -3.66 11.61
N LYS A 3 -0.34 -3.14 10.50
CA LYS A 3 -1.43 -3.69 9.71
C LYS A 3 -0.96 -3.95 8.28
N CYS A 4 -1.51 -4.98 7.64
CA CYS A 4 -1.27 -5.24 6.23
C CYS A 4 -2.47 -5.92 5.57
N TRP A 5 -2.63 -5.72 4.28
CA TRP A 5 -3.70 -6.32 3.49
C TRP A 5 -3.32 -6.38 2.01
N PHE A 6 -4.08 -7.16 1.23
CA PHE A 6 -3.99 -7.18 -0.22
C PHE A 6 -5.19 -6.49 -0.84
N THR A 7 -5.00 -5.97 -2.05
CA THR A 7 -6.11 -5.47 -2.86
C THR A 7 -6.15 -6.11 -4.23
N ALA A 8 -7.38 -6.26 -4.73
CA ALA A 8 -7.66 -6.82 -6.03
C ALA A 8 -6.89 -6.06 -7.13
N PRO A 9 -6.29 -6.77 -8.08
CA PRO A 9 -5.68 -6.14 -9.23
C PRO A 9 -6.78 -5.52 -10.11
N LYS A 10 -6.45 -4.45 -10.86
CA LYS A 10 -7.45 -3.83 -11.76
C LYS A 10 -7.74 -4.70 -12.99
N ASN A 11 -6.76 -5.48 -13.42
CA ASN A 11 -6.87 -6.52 -14.44
C ASN A 11 -6.45 -7.86 -13.82
N LYS A 12 -6.59 -9.01 -14.49
CA LYS A 12 -6.26 -10.37 -13.95
C LYS A 12 -4.76 -10.61 -13.61
N GLY A 13 -4.07 -9.65 -13.00
CA GLY A 13 -2.66 -9.67 -12.65
C GLY A 13 -2.40 -9.79 -11.15
N PHE A 14 -1.26 -9.30 -10.69
CA PHE A 14 -0.84 -9.43 -9.29
C PHE A 14 -1.54 -8.44 -8.35
N SER A 15 -1.94 -8.95 -7.18
CA SER A 15 -2.55 -8.17 -6.11
C SER A 15 -1.56 -7.16 -5.55
N SER A 16 -2.02 -5.96 -5.19
CA SER A 16 -1.16 -4.98 -4.52
C SER A 16 -1.13 -5.27 -3.02
N PHE A 17 0.04 -5.09 -2.40
CA PHE A 17 0.21 -5.26 -0.96
C PHE A 17 0.30 -3.91 -0.27
N TYR A 18 -0.35 -3.80 0.88
CA TYR A 18 -0.35 -2.58 1.69
C TYR A 18 0.19 -2.90 3.08
N PHE A 19 0.99 -1.98 3.60
CA PHE A 19 1.52 -2.00 4.94
C PHE A 19 1.24 -0.66 5.59
N TYR A 20 0.78 -0.68 6.83
CA TYR A 20 0.45 0.52 7.58
C TYR A 20 0.84 0.38 9.04
N GLN A 21 1.50 1.41 9.58
CA GLN A 21 1.76 1.56 11.02
C GLN A 21 0.89 2.70 11.54
N PRO A 22 -0.21 2.41 12.28
CA PRO A 22 -1.10 3.45 12.81
C PRO A 22 -0.40 4.45 13.74
N ASP A 23 0.53 3.95 14.57
CA ASP A 23 1.21 4.74 15.60
C ASP A 23 2.07 5.85 14.97
N THR A 24 2.84 5.49 13.93
CA THR A 24 3.76 6.39 13.22
C THR A 24 3.14 6.98 11.94
N LYS A 25 1.97 6.48 11.54
CA LYS A 25 1.25 6.81 10.29
C LYS A 25 2.08 6.52 9.03
N GLU A 26 3.03 5.59 9.14
CA GLU A 26 3.85 5.17 8.01
C GLU A 26 3.07 4.20 7.13
N PHE A 27 3.06 4.47 5.84
CA PHE A 27 2.27 3.72 4.87
C PHE A 27 3.12 3.35 3.66
N CYS A 28 3.01 2.08 3.26
CA CYS A 28 3.64 1.56 2.07
C CYS A 28 2.61 0.83 1.21
N ARG A 29 2.57 1.15 -0.08
CA ARG A 29 1.87 0.37 -1.10
C ARG A 29 2.89 -0.28 -2.03
N ILE A 30 2.92 -1.61 -2.08
CA ILE A 30 3.66 -2.36 -3.09
C ILE A 30 2.72 -2.68 -4.25
N ARG A 31 2.94 -2.01 -5.38
CA ARG A 31 2.20 -2.26 -6.61
C ARG A 31 2.92 -3.32 -7.42
N LEU A 32 2.26 -4.44 -7.65
CA LEU A 32 2.81 -5.60 -8.38
C LEU A 32 2.22 -5.77 -9.79
N GLU A 33 1.16 -5.04 -10.13
CA GLU A 33 0.48 -5.17 -11.42
C GLU A 33 1.37 -4.71 -12.58
N LEU A 34 1.73 -5.66 -13.45
CA LEU A 34 2.43 -5.44 -14.71
C LEU A 34 1.46 -4.96 -15.80
N ASN A 35 2.02 -4.44 -16.89
CA ASN A 35 1.32 -4.02 -18.11
C ASN A 35 0.23 -2.95 -17.88
N ARG A 36 0.34 -2.15 -16.82
CA ARG A 36 -0.56 -1.03 -16.57
C ARG A 36 -0.42 0.02 -17.67
N ARG A 37 -1.56 0.56 -18.11
CA ARG A 37 -1.57 1.73 -19.00
C ARG A 37 -0.99 2.92 -18.26
N SER A 38 -0.01 3.58 -18.88
CA SER A 38 0.54 4.84 -18.38
C SER A 38 -0.53 5.93 -18.47
N ARG A 39 -0.66 6.75 -17.43
CA ARG A 39 -1.65 7.84 -17.36
C ARG A 39 -1.05 9.04 -16.63
N GLY A 40 -0.89 10.16 -17.33
CA GLY A 40 -0.27 11.36 -16.77
C GLY A 40 1.13 11.04 -16.23
N SER A 41 1.34 11.28 -14.94
CA SER A 41 2.59 10.96 -14.24
C SER A 41 2.75 9.50 -13.80
N ASP A 42 1.73 8.65 -13.93
CA ASP A 42 1.85 7.20 -13.67
C ASP A 42 2.42 6.52 -14.92
N ASP A 43 3.71 6.18 -14.90
CA ASP A 43 4.39 5.46 -15.98
C ASP A 43 4.00 3.97 -16.06
N GLY A 44 3.23 3.47 -15.09
CA GLY A 44 2.75 2.10 -15.02
C GLY A 44 3.74 1.12 -14.40
N ARG A 45 4.87 1.59 -13.85
CA ARG A 45 5.88 0.73 -13.22
C ARG A 45 5.36 -0.01 -11.98
N THR A 46 6.06 -1.07 -11.63
CA THR A 46 5.93 -1.69 -10.31
C THR A 46 6.89 -1.01 -9.34
N SER A 47 6.43 -0.74 -8.13
CA SER A 47 7.22 -0.05 -7.10
C SER A 47 6.62 -0.27 -5.72
N VAL A 48 7.46 -0.07 -4.71
CA VAL A 48 7.05 0.24 -3.35
C VAL A 48 6.91 1.75 -3.25
N PHE A 49 5.71 2.23 -2.95
CA PHE A 49 5.40 3.64 -2.74
C PHE A 49 5.28 3.89 -1.24
N TYR A 50 6.20 4.67 -0.69
CA TYR A 50 6.24 5.06 0.71
C TYR A 50 5.63 6.45 0.89
N HIS A 51 4.74 6.58 1.88
CA HIS A 51 4.11 7.84 2.24
C HIS A 51 4.02 7.97 3.76
N PRO A 52 4.57 9.04 4.35
CA PRO A 52 4.39 9.33 5.76
C PRO A 52 3.03 9.97 6.03
N TYR A 53 2.62 9.97 7.30
CA TYR A 53 1.44 10.68 7.81
C TYR A 53 0.11 10.30 7.16
N ARG A 54 -0.02 9.08 6.65
CA ARG A 54 -1.26 8.61 6.04
C ARG A 54 -2.25 8.16 7.10
N VAL A 55 -3.51 8.56 6.93
CA VAL A 55 -4.65 8.01 7.65
C VAL A 55 -5.41 7.14 6.67
N VAL A 56 -5.68 5.90 7.08
CA VAL A 56 -6.37 4.88 6.28
C VAL A 56 -7.73 4.60 6.89
N GLY A 57 -8.75 4.52 6.04
CA GLY A 57 -10.12 4.19 6.40
C GLY A 57 -10.69 3.11 5.49
N PHE A 58 -11.52 2.24 6.05
CA PHE A 58 -12.23 1.19 5.34
C PHE A 58 -13.73 1.48 5.31
N SER A 59 -14.39 1.07 4.23
CA SER A 59 -15.84 1.22 4.08
C SER A 59 -16.44 0.10 3.23
N THR A 60 -17.71 -0.20 3.48
CA THR A 60 -18.57 -0.99 2.60
C THR A 60 -19.10 -0.17 1.41
N ARG A 61 -19.12 1.16 1.53
CA ARG A 61 -19.64 2.08 0.50
C ARG A 61 -18.62 2.30 -0.60
N LYS A 62 -19.02 2.06 -1.86
CA LYS A 62 -18.20 2.30 -3.05
C LYS A 62 -18.39 3.69 -3.63
N ASP A 63 -19.43 4.39 -3.21
CA ASP A 63 -19.97 5.61 -3.78
C ASP A 63 -19.50 6.88 -3.05
N LEU A 64 -18.60 6.77 -2.06
CA LEU A 64 -18.03 7.93 -1.39
C LEU A 64 -17.28 8.81 -2.39
N ASP A 65 -17.67 10.08 -2.49
CA ASP A 65 -17.13 11.01 -3.49
C ASP A 65 -15.76 11.54 -3.05
N CYS A 66 -14.69 11.01 -3.64
CA CYS A 66 -13.32 11.45 -3.38
C CYS A 66 -12.96 12.80 -4.03
N ASN A 67 -13.77 13.30 -4.97
CA ASN A 67 -13.52 14.57 -5.64
C ASN A 67 -14.02 15.74 -4.80
N ASN A 68 -15.10 15.56 -4.04
CA ASN A 68 -15.60 16.59 -3.13
C ASN A 68 -14.89 16.54 -1.77
N ARG A 69 -13.75 17.24 -1.68
CA ARG A 69 -12.88 17.29 -0.50
C ARG A 69 -13.57 17.83 0.76
N ARG A 70 -14.60 18.66 0.62
CA ARG A 70 -15.36 19.23 1.75
C ARG A 70 -16.14 18.17 2.53
N LEU A 71 -16.40 17.01 1.92
CA LEU A 71 -17.06 15.89 2.57
C LEU A 71 -16.11 15.11 3.48
N TRP A 72 -14.80 15.36 3.45
CA TRP A 72 -13.81 14.53 4.13
C TRP A 72 -13.07 15.28 5.23
N HIS A 73 -12.92 14.63 6.37
CA HIS A 73 -12.17 15.14 7.51
C HIS A 73 -11.28 14.05 8.13
N ILE A 74 -10.15 14.43 8.70
CA ILE A 74 -9.34 13.56 9.56
C ILE A 74 -9.60 13.95 11.01
N GLN A 75 -10.32 13.12 11.73
CA GLN A 75 -10.47 13.27 13.17
C GLN A 75 -9.20 12.77 13.87
N LYS A 76 -8.64 13.62 14.74
CA LYS A 76 -7.52 13.25 15.62
C LYS A 76 -8.10 12.64 16.89
N ALA A 77 -7.64 11.44 17.26
CA ALA A 77 -8.04 10.78 18.50
C ALA A 77 -6.83 10.15 19.19
N ARG A 78 -6.93 9.95 20.51
CA ARG A 78 -5.86 9.29 21.30
C ARG A 78 -5.56 7.88 20.81
N GLU A 79 -6.58 7.17 20.33
CA GLU A 79 -6.49 5.79 19.81
C GLU A 79 -6.03 5.72 18.35
N GLY A 80 -5.77 6.87 17.72
CA GLY A 80 -5.33 6.98 16.33
C GLY A 80 -6.28 7.82 15.47
N ASP A 81 -5.72 8.45 14.44
CA ASP A 81 -6.48 9.26 13.51
C ASP A 81 -7.48 8.43 12.69
N ARG A 82 -8.62 9.03 12.35
CA ARG A 82 -9.69 8.38 11.58
C ARG A 82 -10.19 9.27 10.45
N LEU A 83 -10.56 8.66 9.32
CA LEU A 83 -11.25 9.36 8.24
C LEU A 83 -12.75 9.43 8.54
N ILE A 84 -13.32 10.62 8.42
CA ILE A 84 -14.75 10.89 8.49
C ILE A 84 -15.22 11.37 7.12
N TYR A 85 -16.36 10.84 6.66
CA TYR A 85 -17.08 11.29 5.49
C TYR A 85 -18.41 11.95 5.93
N GLN A 86 -18.77 13.08 5.32
CA GLN A 86 -20.01 13.86 5.56
C GLN A 86 -20.27 14.29 7.02
N GLY A 87 -19.27 14.19 7.90
CA GLY A 87 -19.37 14.59 9.30
C GLY A 87 -19.97 13.52 10.23
N ASP A 88 -20.47 12.42 9.67
CA ASP A 88 -21.19 11.37 10.39
C ASP A 88 -20.57 9.98 10.18
N LEU A 89 -20.12 9.67 8.97
CA LEU A 89 -19.57 8.36 8.63
C LEU A 89 -18.09 8.27 9.03
N LEU A 90 -17.85 7.74 10.23
CA LEU A 90 -16.50 7.39 10.69
C LEU A 90 -16.04 6.07 10.04
N LEU A 91 -15.07 6.14 9.12
CA LEU A 91 -14.52 4.95 8.46
C LEU A 91 -13.74 4.08 9.44
N ASN A 92 -13.80 2.76 9.27
CA ASN A 92 -13.08 1.83 10.13
C ASN A 92 -11.56 1.92 9.92
N SER A 93 -10.79 1.67 10.98
CA SER A 93 -9.31 1.68 10.93
C SER A 93 -8.73 0.32 10.52
N GLU A 94 -9.58 -0.68 10.35
CA GLU A 94 -9.28 -2.03 9.88
C GLU A 94 -10.39 -2.50 8.94
N PRO A 95 -10.07 -3.35 7.95
CA PRO A 95 -11.10 -3.95 7.13
C PRO A 95 -11.86 -4.99 7.94
N ASN A 96 -13.15 -4.74 8.21
CA ASN A 96 -14.05 -5.81 8.64
C ASN A 96 -14.33 -6.78 7.49
N ARG A 97 -14.89 -7.97 7.79
CA ARG A 97 -15.21 -9.03 6.80
C ARG A 97 -15.99 -8.53 5.57
N HIS A 98 -16.78 -7.48 5.74
CA HIS A 98 -17.63 -6.90 4.68
C HIS A 98 -17.05 -5.62 4.06
N GLU A 99 -16.01 -5.04 4.65
CA GLU A 99 -15.42 -3.78 4.19
C GLU A 99 -14.37 -4.05 3.14
N LYS A 100 -14.67 -3.57 1.93
CA LYS A 100 -13.85 -3.83 0.76
C LYS A 100 -13.11 -2.60 0.31
N TYR A 101 -13.67 -1.40 0.46
CA TYR A 101 -13.09 -0.20 -0.12
C TYR A 101 -12.16 0.51 0.86
N ILE A 102 -10.98 0.85 0.37
CA ILE A 102 -9.95 1.56 1.13
C ILE A 102 -9.92 3.00 0.68
N TYR A 103 -9.85 3.89 1.64
CA TYR A 103 -9.65 5.30 1.46
C TYR A 103 -8.43 5.72 2.27
N ASP A 104 -7.55 6.52 1.67
CA ASP A 104 -6.39 7.03 2.39
C ASP A 104 -6.08 8.48 2.01
N SER A 105 -5.59 9.22 3.00
CA SER A 105 -5.13 10.60 2.81
C SER A 105 -4.11 10.99 3.87
N ALA A 106 -3.14 11.81 3.48
CA ALA A 106 -2.30 12.54 4.44
C ALA A 106 -2.95 13.88 4.82
N ASN A 107 -3.77 14.43 3.93
CA ASN A 107 -4.48 15.68 4.09
C ASN A 107 -5.70 15.70 3.18
N THR A 108 -6.91 15.76 3.76
CA THR A 108 -8.16 15.71 2.99
C THR A 108 -8.33 16.91 2.05
N TYR A 109 -7.64 18.03 2.31
CA TYR A 109 -7.62 19.21 1.44
C TYR A 109 -6.84 19.00 0.14
N THR A 110 -5.84 18.12 0.11
CA THR A 110 -5.05 17.84 -1.11
C THR A 110 -5.67 16.72 -1.93
N GLY A 111 -6.34 15.77 -1.27
CA GLY A 111 -7.17 14.78 -1.93
C GLY A 111 -7.38 13.52 -1.11
N ILE A 112 -8.31 12.69 -1.59
CA ILE A 112 -8.58 11.36 -1.05
C ILE A 112 -8.26 10.34 -2.12
N HIS A 113 -7.40 9.38 -1.79
CA HIS A 113 -7.16 8.24 -2.66
C HIS A 113 -8.15 7.13 -2.32
N LYS A 114 -8.77 6.56 -3.36
CA LYS A 114 -9.57 5.34 -3.26
C LYS A 114 -8.79 4.17 -3.85
N GLY A 115 -8.48 3.20 -3.01
CA GLY A 115 -7.83 1.95 -3.39
C GLY A 115 -8.77 0.98 -4.11
N SER A 116 -8.17 -0.06 -4.71
CA SER A 116 -8.92 -1.25 -5.15
C SER A 116 -9.51 -1.99 -3.94
N PRO A 117 -10.56 -2.82 -4.14
CA PRO A 117 -11.13 -3.63 -3.07
C PRO A 117 -10.11 -4.53 -2.34
N VAL A 118 -10.24 -4.67 -1.03
CA VAL A 118 -9.49 -5.65 -0.22
C VAL A 118 -9.85 -7.07 -0.67
N VAL A 119 -8.85 -7.94 -0.72
CA VAL A 119 -9.03 -9.38 -0.96
C VAL A 119 -8.46 -10.19 0.21
N PRO A 120 -9.04 -11.36 0.53
CA PRO A 120 -8.46 -12.31 1.46
C PRO A 120 -7.01 -12.70 1.12
N PHE A 121 -6.24 -13.09 2.14
CA PHE A 121 -4.81 -13.38 1.99
C PHE A 121 -4.53 -14.58 1.08
N ASP A 122 -5.39 -15.59 1.14
CA ASP A 122 -5.39 -16.82 0.35
C ASP A 122 -5.85 -16.60 -1.10
N GLU A 123 -6.62 -15.54 -1.36
CA GLU A 123 -7.03 -15.13 -2.71
C GLU A 123 -6.02 -14.20 -3.40
N ALA A 124 -4.97 -13.77 -2.69
CA ALA A 124 -3.99 -12.83 -3.24
C ALA A 124 -3.11 -13.49 -4.31
N ILE A 125 -3.19 -12.97 -5.55
CA ILE A 125 -2.36 -13.42 -6.67
C ILE A 125 -0.98 -12.75 -6.58
N LEU A 126 0.09 -13.53 -6.42
CA LEU A 126 1.47 -13.06 -6.25
C LEU A 126 2.38 -13.48 -7.41
N PRO A 127 3.49 -12.74 -7.66
CA PRO A 127 4.52 -13.19 -8.59
C PRO A 127 5.10 -14.56 -8.19
N PRO A 128 5.59 -15.36 -9.15
CA PRO A 128 6.15 -16.69 -8.87
C PRO A 128 7.22 -16.66 -7.76
N GLY A 129 7.12 -17.57 -6.79
CA GLY A 129 8.07 -17.67 -5.66
C GLY A 129 7.99 -16.53 -4.63
N VAL A 130 7.21 -15.46 -4.87
CA VAL A 130 7.00 -14.39 -3.91
C VAL A 130 5.92 -14.79 -2.91
N ARG A 131 6.18 -14.54 -1.62
CA ARG A 131 5.29 -14.86 -0.50
C ARG A 131 5.00 -13.57 0.28
N LYS A 132 3.93 -13.57 1.07
CA LYS A 132 3.54 -12.42 1.91
C LYS A 132 4.70 -11.87 2.76
N TYR A 133 5.51 -12.74 3.36
CA TYR A 133 6.61 -12.29 4.22
C TYR A 133 7.71 -11.54 3.44
N HIS A 134 7.94 -11.86 2.15
CA HIS A 134 8.84 -11.09 1.29
C HIS A 134 8.34 -9.65 1.14
N LEU A 135 7.05 -9.50 0.86
CA LEU A 135 6.42 -8.18 0.68
C LEU A 135 6.40 -7.39 1.99
N LEU A 136 6.18 -8.06 3.12
CA LEU A 136 6.28 -7.42 4.44
C LEU A 136 7.71 -6.93 4.73
N LYS A 137 8.74 -7.74 4.44
CA LYS A 137 10.15 -7.34 4.59
C LYS A 137 10.48 -6.15 3.70
N LEU A 138 10.05 -6.20 2.43
CA LEU A 138 10.22 -5.13 1.46
C LEU A 138 9.56 -3.81 1.91
N ALA A 139 8.33 -3.87 2.42
CA ALA A 139 7.64 -2.69 2.95
C ALA A 139 8.39 -2.07 4.14
N LYS A 140 8.89 -2.90 5.07
CA LYS A 140 9.69 -2.43 6.21
C LYS A 140 10.98 -1.75 5.78
N ILE A 141 11.64 -2.24 4.73
CA ILE A 141 12.84 -1.60 4.16
C ILE A 141 12.49 -0.21 3.63
N ALA A 142 11.41 -0.07 2.88
CA ALA A 142 10.96 1.23 2.37
C ALA A 142 10.62 2.22 3.50
N VAL A 143 9.97 1.75 4.58
CA VAL A 143 9.70 2.58 5.78
C VAL A 143 10.98 2.99 6.48
N MET A 144 11.91 2.05 6.69
CA MET A 144 13.21 2.31 7.32
C MET A 144 14.02 3.36 6.54
N TRP A 145 14.02 3.26 5.22
CA TRP A 145 14.71 4.19 4.33
C TRP A 145 13.92 5.47 4.02
N LYS A 146 12.64 5.53 4.42
CA LYS A 146 11.71 6.61 4.13
C LYS A 146 11.65 6.99 2.64
N LYS A 147 11.69 5.99 1.76
CA LYS A 147 11.76 6.21 0.30
C LYS A 147 11.02 5.16 -0.51
N ASP A 148 10.60 5.58 -1.70
CA ASP A 148 10.10 4.68 -2.73
C ASP A 148 11.19 3.72 -3.21
N ILE A 149 10.81 2.50 -3.56
CA ILE A 149 11.70 1.49 -4.14
C ILE A 149 11.16 1.12 -5.52
N TYR A 150 11.94 1.42 -6.55
CA TYR A 150 11.67 0.97 -7.91
C TYR A 150 11.88 -0.55 -8.01
N LEU A 151 10.91 -1.26 -8.58
CA LEU A 151 11.03 -2.68 -8.85
C LEU A 151 11.31 -2.88 -10.35
N THR A 152 10.29 -2.84 -11.20
CA THR A 152 10.45 -3.12 -12.62
C THR A 152 9.63 -2.17 -13.51
N PRO A 153 9.99 -2.02 -14.79
CA PRO A 153 9.15 -1.31 -15.73
C PRO A 153 7.87 -2.11 -15.99
N LYS A 154 6.85 -1.45 -16.55
CA LYS A 154 5.52 -2.05 -16.77
C LYS A 154 5.54 -3.32 -17.62
N ASN A 155 6.47 -3.45 -18.56
CA ASN A 155 6.56 -4.56 -19.53
C ASN A 155 7.48 -5.70 -19.08
N ALA A 156 7.94 -5.70 -17.83
CA ALA A 156 8.75 -6.79 -17.30
C ALA A 156 7.95 -8.10 -17.22
N SER A 157 8.67 -9.24 -17.21
CA SER A 157 8.06 -10.55 -16.96
C SER A 157 7.74 -10.74 -15.47
N PRO A 158 6.82 -11.68 -15.13
CA PRO A 158 6.59 -12.10 -13.75
C PRO A 158 7.87 -12.50 -12.99
N GLU A 159 8.77 -13.22 -13.64
CA GLU A 159 10.04 -13.70 -13.08
C GLU A 159 11.00 -12.54 -12.82
N GLN A 160 11.07 -11.55 -13.73
CA GLN A 160 11.86 -10.35 -13.53
C GLN A 160 11.40 -9.56 -12.30
N LEU A 161 10.07 -9.42 -12.13
CA LEU A 161 9.49 -8.79 -10.94
C LEU A 161 9.81 -9.58 -9.67
N ALA A 162 9.64 -10.90 -9.69
CA ALA A 162 9.93 -11.76 -8.55
C ALA A 162 11.40 -11.67 -8.13
N ASN A 163 12.33 -11.80 -9.08
CA ASN A 163 13.77 -11.71 -8.83
C ASN A 163 14.16 -10.36 -8.24
N LYS A 164 13.58 -9.27 -8.74
CA LYS A 164 13.84 -7.93 -8.21
C LYS A 164 13.35 -7.78 -6.76
N ILE A 165 12.15 -8.26 -6.45
CA ILE A 165 11.62 -8.25 -5.07
C ILE A 165 12.56 -9.02 -4.13
N LEU A 166 13.00 -10.21 -4.53
CA LEU A 166 13.87 -11.06 -3.73
C LEU A 166 15.27 -10.44 -3.55
N ALA A 167 15.80 -9.77 -4.57
CA ALA A 167 17.07 -9.05 -4.46
C ALA A 167 16.98 -7.87 -3.48
N GLU A 168 15.94 -7.03 -3.59
CA GLU A 168 15.76 -5.85 -2.72
C GLU A 168 15.63 -6.21 -1.24
N ILE A 169 15.03 -7.36 -0.91
CA ILE A 169 14.90 -7.78 0.49
C ILE A 169 16.16 -8.40 1.09
N ASN A 170 17.13 -8.77 0.25
CA ASN A 170 18.41 -9.34 0.67
C ASN A 170 19.52 -8.28 0.73
N PHE A 171 19.36 -7.17 0.00
CA PHE A 171 20.31 -6.06 -0.01
C PHE A 171 20.65 -5.47 1.37
N PRO A 172 19.69 -5.28 2.31
CA PRO A 172 20.00 -4.77 3.65
C PRO A 172 20.79 -5.75 4.51
N GLN A 173 20.65 -7.05 4.28
CA GLN A 173 21.39 -8.07 5.03
C GLN A 173 22.89 -7.97 4.70
N MET A 174 23.24 -7.76 3.43
CA MET A 174 24.63 -7.60 3.01
C MET A 174 25.30 -6.37 3.63
N ILE A 175 24.60 -5.25 3.80
CA ILE A 175 25.18 -4.05 4.43
C ILE A 175 25.45 -4.31 5.92
N CYS A 176 24.50 -4.91 6.64
CA CYS A 176 24.70 -5.27 8.05
C CYS A 176 25.83 -6.29 8.23
N ASP A 177 25.92 -7.30 7.34
CA ASP A 177 26.96 -8.33 7.41
C ASP A 177 28.36 -7.79 7.04
N VAL A 178 28.44 -6.75 6.20
CA VAL A 178 29.72 -6.06 5.88
C VAL A 178 30.15 -5.16 7.04
N VAL A 179 29.23 -4.40 7.64
CA VAL A 179 29.54 -3.52 8.78
C VAL A 179 29.88 -4.32 10.04
N ALA A 180 29.32 -5.52 10.24
CA ALA A 180 29.66 -6.39 11.36
C ALA A 180 31.00 -7.14 11.20
N ARG A 181 31.67 -7.03 10.04
CA ARG A 181 32.96 -7.67 9.72
C ARG A 181 34.13 -6.67 9.65
N ILE A 182 33.88 -5.40 9.91
CA ILE A 182 34.90 -4.32 10.04
C ILE A 182 34.99 -3.97 11.52
#